data_AF-A0A935ZYV8-F1
#
_entry.id   AF-A0A935ZYV8-F1
#
_cell.length_a   1.000
_cell.length_b   1.000
_cell.length_c   1.000
_cell.angle_alpha   90.00
_cell.angle_beta   90.00
_cell.angle_gamma   90.00
#
_symmetry.space_group_name_H-M   'P 1'
#
loop_
_entity.id
_entity.type
_entity.pdbx_description
1 polymer ?
#
loop_
_entity_poly.entity_id
_entity_poly.type
_entity_poly.pdbx_seq_one_letter_code
_entity_poly.pdbx_strand_id
1 'polypeptide(L)'
;MMKYFFCNFFCFIFLSIKVIGQDTFSMIAIDSATGEIGSAGASCVDLIPIGYATSFLSDLIPGIGGANTQAAYLSLNQRNAKTRINRKDSAHVVRDWLIQNDAEVNPEIRQYGIVTFVGGSPQAAAYTGNDCLDYKGHRVGSNYSIQGNILLGPEVLDSMEARFVRSGGSLACRLMYAMQGANIVGADSRCAANGTSSLFAFLKVTKPSDVINKPYISLGVKTADGAGIEPIDSLQKLFDISGINCGLSGNQELSKHQRIRLQVNPIKNYIEFICEKDLDMNSMKIELSDLQGKNILLQRLEQQGSILRIVPSVIEPGFYLITLQEKDRVSSFKIIKQ
;
A
#
# COMPACT_ATOMS: atom_id res chain seq x y z
N MET A 1 54.13 54.17 -10.40
CA MET A 1 53.44 53.53 -9.25
C MET A 1 51.95 53.67 -9.47
N MET A 2 51.36 52.86 -10.36
CA MET A 2 50.75 51.54 -10.14
C MET A 2 49.33 51.64 -9.56
N LYS A 3 48.36 51.56 -10.47
CA LYS A 3 46.92 51.47 -10.28
C LYS A 3 46.56 50.09 -9.73
N TYR A 4 45.70 50.00 -8.72
CA TYR A 4 44.90 48.79 -8.46
C TYR A 4 43.49 49.19 -8.05
N PHE A 5 42.56 49.06 -9.00
CA PHE A 5 41.11 49.06 -8.76
C PHE A 5 40.73 47.62 -8.41
N PHE A 6 40.28 47.38 -7.17
CA PHE A 6 39.77 46.08 -6.75
C PHE A 6 38.44 45.80 -7.45
N CYS A 7 38.43 44.83 -8.36
CA CYS A 7 37.23 44.28 -8.98
C CYS A 7 36.65 43.22 -8.04
N ASN A 8 35.52 43.50 -7.39
CA ASN A 8 34.78 42.52 -6.60
C ASN A 8 34.11 41.52 -7.55
N PHE A 9 34.72 40.35 -7.70
CA PHE A 9 34.13 39.22 -8.41
C PHE A 9 33.11 38.54 -7.48
N PHE A 10 31.82 38.84 -7.69
CA PHE A 10 30.72 38.17 -7.01
C PHE A 10 30.62 36.75 -7.57
N CYS A 11 31.25 35.79 -6.90
CA CYS A 11 31.17 34.38 -7.26
C CYS A 11 29.81 33.84 -6.79
N PHE A 12 28.82 33.79 -7.69
CA PHE A 12 27.56 33.08 -7.45
C PHE A 12 27.86 31.58 -7.42
N ILE A 13 28.04 31.03 -6.21
CA ILE A 13 28.03 29.59 -5.99
C ILE A 13 26.58 29.14 -6.20
N PHE A 14 26.30 28.55 -7.35
CA PHE A 14 25.09 27.76 -7.57
C PHE A 14 25.17 26.52 -6.67
N LEU A 15 24.58 26.61 -5.49
CA LEU A 15 24.35 25.45 -4.63
C LEU A 15 23.25 24.61 -5.31
N SER A 16 23.64 23.59 -6.06
CA SER A 16 22.72 22.59 -6.59
C SER A 16 22.14 21.80 -5.42
N ILE A 17 21.02 22.28 -4.86
CA ILE A 17 20.25 21.52 -3.89
C ILE A 17 19.66 20.32 -4.64
N LYS A 18 20.34 19.17 -4.54
CA LYS A 18 19.70 17.90 -4.91
C LYS A 18 18.59 17.66 -3.91
N VAL A 19 17.35 17.95 -4.31
CA VAL A 19 16.15 17.54 -3.56
C VAL A 19 16.05 16.02 -3.70
N ILE A 20 16.73 15.29 -2.83
CA ILE A 20 16.57 13.85 -2.69
C ILE A 20 15.32 13.69 -1.82
N GLY A 21 14.16 13.55 -2.44
CA GLY A 21 12.91 13.41 -1.70
C GLY A 21 12.93 12.12 -0.88
N GLN A 22 12.74 12.23 0.43
CA GLN A 22 12.93 11.12 1.36
C GLN A 22 11.62 10.46 1.81
N ASP A 23 10.48 11.17 1.92
CA ASP A 23 9.26 10.54 2.45
C ASP A 23 8.78 9.45 1.52
N THR A 24 8.47 8.35 2.15
CA THR A 24 8.15 7.08 1.52
C THR A 24 7.61 6.22 2.64
N PHE A 25 6.48 5.56 2.41
CA PHE A 25 6.07 4.42 3.20
C PHE A 25 6.03 3.20 2.29
N SER A 26 6.55 2.09 2.79
CA SER A 26 6.56 0.84 2.04
C SER A 26 6.48 -0.36 2.97
N MET A 27 6.06 -1.47 2.39
CA MET A 27 5.94 -2.76 3.03
C MET A 27 6.60 -3.81 2.15
N ILE A 28 7.24 -4.79 2.77
CA ILE A 28 7.69 -6.01 2.12
C ILE A 28 7.35 -7.21 2.99
N ALA A 29 6.89 -8.30 2.37
CA ALA A 29 6.37 -9.45 3.08
C ALA A 29 6.60 -10.76 2.32
N ILE A 30 6.56 -11.85 3.08
CA ILE A 30 6.59 -13.22 2.60
C ILE A 30 5.33 -13.95 3.05
N ASP A 31 4.67 -14.64 2.13
CA ASP A 31 3.68 -15.65 2.49
C ASP A 31 4.37 -17.01 2.61
N SER A 32 4.44 -17.54 3.84
CA SER A 32 5.07 -18.82 4.13
C SER A 32 4.32 -20.02 3.53
N ALA A 33 3.01 -19.89 3.27
CA ALA A 33 2.21 -20.99 2.73
C ALA A 33 2.47 -21.18 1.22
N THR A 34 2.57 -20.07 0.49
CA THR A 34 2.72 -20.08 -0.98
C THR A 34 4.15 -19.87 -1.46
N GLY A 35 5.03 -19.36 -0.59
CA GLY A 35 6.36 -18.91 -0.98
C GLY A 35 6.37 -17.58 -1.74
N GLU A 36 5.22 -16.90 -1.85
CA GLU A 36 5.14 -15.60 -2.49
C GLU A 36 5.92 -14.55 -1.69
N ILE A 37 6.58 -13.66 -2.42
CA ILE A 37 7.31 -12.52 -1.87
C ILE A 37 6.72 -11.29 -2.54
N GLY A 38 6.37 -10.29 -1.76
CA GLY A 38 5.71 -9.11 -2.29
C GLY A 38 6.12 -7.83 -1.58
N SER A 39 5.99 -6.73 -2.30
CA SER A 39 6.28 -5.39 -1.83
C SER A 39 5.25 -4.41 -2.36
N ALA A 40 4.93 -3.41 -1.56
CA ALA A 40 4.09 -2.29 -1.95
C ALA A 40 4.61 -1.01 -1.28
N GLY A 41 4.32 0.14 -1.87
CA GLY A 41 4.74 1.41 -1.29
C GLY A 41 4.29 2.61 -2.11
N ALA A 42 4.47 3.78 -1.53
CA ALA A 42 4.09 5.06 -2.11
C ALA A 42 4.94 6.19 -1.53
N SER A 43 5.02 7.29 -2.28
CA SER A 43 5.78 8.49 -1.90
C SER A 43 5.36 9.71 -2.72
N CYS A 44 5.56 10.91 -2.16
CA CYS A 44 5.36 12.20 -2.80
C CYS A 44 6.55 12.64 -3.67
N VAL A 45 7.49 11.75 -3.95
CA VAL A 45 8.52 12.02 -4.97
C VAL A 45 7.88 12.01 -6.35
N ASP A 46 8.02 13.12 -7.09
CA ASP A 46 7.56 13.18 -8.46
C ASP A 46 8.46 12.34 -9.38
N LEU A 47 7.98 11.15 -9.75
CA LEU A 47 8.69 10.21 -10.62
C LEU A 47 8.59 10.54 -12.11
N ILE A 48 7.77 11.51 -12.52
CA ILE A 48 7.63 11.92 -13.92
C ILE A 48 8.93 12.57 -14.42
N PRO A 49 9.47 13.64 -13.80
CA PRO A 49 10.71 14.27 -14.25
C PRO A 49 11.95 13.39 -13.98
N ILE A 50 11.89 12.50 -12.98
CA ILE A 50 13.02 11.63 -12.60
C ILE A 50 13.13 10.38 -13.50
N GLY A 51 12.02 9.92 -14.08
CA GLY A 51 12.01 8.77 -15.01
C GLY A 51 12.16 7.40 -14.35
N TYR A 52 12.12 7.29 -13.02
CA TYR A 52 12.22 6.01 -12.32
C TYR A 52 10.95 5.15 -12.45
N ALA A 53 11.09 3.83 -12.39
CA ALA A 53 9.94 2.94 -12.25
C ALA A 53 9.25 3.18 -10.89
N THR A 54 7.93 2.93 -10.77
CA THR A 54 7.21 3.13 -9.50
C THR A 54 7.71 2.24 -8.37
N SER A 55 8.22 1.05 -8.69
CA SER A 55 8.76 0.09 -7.74
C SER A 55 10.29 0.16 -7.60
N PHE A 56 10.92 1.28 -7.97
CA PHE A 56 12.39 1.42 -7.99
C PHE A 56 13.08 1.06 -6.67
N LEU A 57 12.40 1.27 -5.54
CA LEU A 57 12.93 1.01 -4.20
C LEU A 57 12.89 -0.48 -3.82
N SER A 58 12.24 -1.34 -4.60
CA SER A 58 11.98 -2.74 -4.27
C SER A 58 12.68 -3.74 -5.20
N ASP A 59 13.49 -4.61 -4.59
CA ASP A 59 14.08 -5.78 -5.23
C ASP A 59 13.49 -7.06 -4.63
N LEU A 60 12.83 -7.87 -5.47
CA LEU A 60 12.26 -9.17 -5.10
C LEU A 60 13.03 -10.29 -5.81
N ILE A 61 13.41 -11.32 -5.05
CA ILE A 61 14.18 -12.48 -5.53
C ILE A 61 13.30 -13.72 -5.31
N PRO A 62 12.64 -14.21 -6.36
CA PRO A 62 11.73 -15.36 -6.31
C PRO A 62 12.24 -16.52 -5.46
N GLY A 63 11.45 -16.95 -4.48
CA GLY A 63 11.76 -18.08 -3.60
C GLY A 63 12.89 -17.88 -2.59
N ILE A 64 13.52 -16.69 -2.53
CA ILE A 64 14.64 -16.43 -1.60
C ILE A 64 14.33 -15.28 -0.64
N GLY A 65 13.84 -14.14 -1.13
CA GLY A 65 13.57 -12.98 -0.29
C GLY A 65 13.46 -11.68 -1.08
N GLY A 66 13.58 -10.55 -0.40
CA GLY A 66 13.62 -9.24 -1.04
C GLY A 66 13.97 -8.13 -0.07
N ALA A 67 14.16 -6.92 -0.62
CA ALA A 67 14.41 -5.72 0.16
C ALA A 67 13.71 -4.50 -0.44
N ASN A 68 13.22 -3.63 0.44
CA ASN A 68 12.89 -2.24 0.15
C ASN A 68 14.00 -1.35 0.72
N THR A 69 14.53 -0.44 -0.08
CA THR A 69 15.58 0.52 0.33
C THR A 69 15.14 1.95 0.01
N GLN A 70 15.06 2.84 1.00
CA GLN A 70 14.44 4.17 0.85
C GLN A 70 15.10 5.24 1.76
N ALA A 71 14.43 6.40 1.91
CA ALA A 71 14.92 7.65 2.49
C ALA A 71 16.00 8.31 1.60
N ALA A 72 17.24 8.42 2.04
CA ALA A 72 18.34 8.76 1.15
C ALA A 72 18.71 7.53 0.28
N TYR A 73 17.86 7.21 -0.69
CA TYR A 73 18.00 6.03 -1.54
C TYR A 73 19.36 5.97 -2.25
N LEU A 74 20.01 4.82 -2.20
CA LEU A 74 21.23 4.50 -2.95
C LEU A 74 21.09 3.16 -3.66
N SER A 75 21.23 3.19 -4.99
CA SER A 75 21.16 1.99 -5.82
C SER A 75 22.27 0.98 -5.52
N LEU A 76 23.43 1.43 -5.03
CA LEU A 76 24.50 0.53 -4.61
C LEU A 76 24.12 -0.28 -3.36
N ASN A 77 23.47 0.34 -2.36
CA ASN A 77 22.99 -0.37 -1.18
C ASN A 77 21.89 -1.37 -1.55
N GLN A 78 20.98 -1.00 -2.45
CA GLN A 78 19.97 -1.92 -2.97
C GLN A 78 20.60 -3.14 -3.66
N ARG A 79 21.60 -2.92 -4.53
CA ARG A 79 22.35 -4.00 -5.18
C ARG A 79 23.07 -4.89 -4.18
N ASN A 80 23.66 -4.29 -3.15
CA ASN A 80 24.31 -5.04 -2.08
C ASN A 80 23.30 -5.91 -1.33
N ALA A 81 22.12 -5.37 -0.98
CA ALA A 81 21.04 -6.14 -0.35
C ALA A 81 20.68 -7.36 -1.22
N LYS A 82 20.48 -7.15 -2.52
CA LYS A 82 20.22 -8.21 -3.49
C LYS A 82 21.33 -9.27 -3.53
N THR A 83 22.60 -8.86 -3.50
CA THR A 83 23.73 -9.79 -3.44
C THR A 83 23.72 -10.64 -2.16
N ARG A 84 23.47 -10.02 -1.00
CA ARG A 84 23.38 -10.73 0.29
C ARG A 84 22.20 -11.70 0.33
N ILE A 85 21.03 -11.28 -0.14
CA ILE A 85 19.84 -12.16 -0.21
C ILE A 85 20.08 -13.33 -1.17
N ASN A 86 20.73 -13.13 -2.32
CA ASN A 86 21.07 -14.25 -3.23
C ASN A 86 22.04 -15.27 -2.60
N ARG A 87 22.83 -14.86 -1.60
CA ARG A 87 23.66 -15.78 -0.80
C ARG A 87 22.85 -16.54 0.28
N LYS A 88 21.54 -16.29 0.34
CA LYS A 88 20.59 -16.85 1.33
C LYS A 88 20.91 -16.42 2.77
N ASP A 89 21.48 -15.23 2.92
CA ASP A 89 21.65 -14.63 4.24
C ASP A 89 20.29 -14.36 4.91
N SER A 90 20.26 -14.39 6.24
CA SER A 90 19.07 -13.99 6.99
C SER A 90 18.79 -12.50 6.84
N ALA A 91 17.52 -12.10 7.02
CA ALA A 91 17.13 -10.69 6.95
C ALA A 91 17.96 -9.81 7.89
N HIS A 92 18.26 -10.31 9.09
CA HIS A 92 19.13 -9.65 10.08
C HIS A 92 20.57 -9.50 9.58
N VAL A 93 21.16 -10.54 9.00
CA VAL A 93 22.52 -10.49 8.43
C VAL A 93 22.58 -9.50 7.26
N VAL A 94 21.57 -9.48 6.39
CA VAL A 94 21.48 -8.50 5.30
C VAL A 94 21.41 -7.08 5.85
N ARG A 95 20.54 -6.82 6.83
CA ARG A 95 20.39 -5.51 7.49
C ARG A 95 21.70 -5.04 8.10
N ASP A 96 22.31 -5.86 8.96
CA ASP A 96 23.51 -5.49 9.70
C ASP A 96 24.69 -5.26 8.76
N TRP A 97 24.78 -6.06 7.70
CA TRP A 97 25.78 -5.86 6.67
C TRP A 97 25.60 -4.52 5.95
N LEU A 98 24.36 -4.14 5.59
CA LEU A 98 24.08 -2.86 4.94
C LEU A 98 24.40 -1.65 5.84
N ILE A 99 24.15 -1.76 7.14
CA ILE A 99 24.50 -0.69 8.10
C ILE A 99 26.02 -0.53 8.18
N GLN A 100 26.74 -1.64 8.33
CA GLN A 100 28.21 -1.63 8.46
C GLN A 100 28.94 -1.28 7.15
N ASN A 101 28.29 -1.49 6.01
CA ASN A 101 28.88 -1.32 4.68
C ASN A 101 28.05 -0.34 3.82
N ASP A 102 27.46 0.69 4.46
CA ASP A 102 26.78 1.75 3.72
C ASP A 102 27.73 2.37 2.71
N ALA A 103 27.30 2.46 1.45
CA ALA A 103 28.15 2.90 0.34
C ALA A 103 28.75 4.30 0.51
N GLU A 104 28.09 5.18 1.28
CA GLU A 104 28.57 6.53 1.56
C GLU A 104 28.96 6.70 3.04
N VAL A 105 29.10 5.60 3.79
CA VAL A 105 29.46 5.59 5.21
C VAL A 105 28.51 6.46 6.06
N ASN A 106 27.24 6.50 5.67
CA ASN A 106 26.20 7.24 6.38
C ASN A 106 24.89 6.41 6.44
N PRO A 107 24.86 5.32 7.22
CA PRO A 107 23.65 4.54 7.40
C PRO A 107 22.55 5.32 8.12
N GLU A 108 22.87 6.32 8.93
CA GLU A 108 21.90 7.05 9.77
C GLU A 108 20.83 7.82 8.97
N ILE A 109 21.06 8.10 7.68
CA ILE A 109 20.06 8.72 6.77
C ILE A 109 19.30 7.69 5.91
N ARG A 110 19.50 6.39 6.14
CA ARG A 110 18.94 5.30 5.33
C ARG A 110 17.83 4.57 6.02
N GLN A 111 16.97 3.95 5.22
CA GLN A 111 15.91 3.08 5.72
C GLN A 111 15.81 1.80 4.87
N TYR A 112 15.74 0.65 5.54
CA TYR A 112 15.72 -0.67 4.93
C TYR A 112 14.59 -1.52 5.52
N GLY A 113 13.87 -2.25 4.67
CA GLY A 113 12.97 -3.34 5.06
C GLY A 113 13.33 -4.59 4.27
N ILE A 114 13.56 -5.71 4.95
CA ILE A 114 14.12 -6.93 4.36
C ILE A 114 13.29 -8.13 4.81
N VAL A 115 13.05 -9.06 3.90
CA VAL A 115 12.49 -10.38 4.19
C VAL A 115 13.28 -11.46 3.48
N THR A 116 13.55 -12.57 4.14
CA THR A 116 14.22 -13.74 3.53
C THR A 116 13.61 -15.05 3.99
N PHE A 117 13.73 -16.08 3.15
CA PHE A 117 13.45 -17.47 3.48
C PHE A 117 14.76 -18.15 3.91
N VAL A 118 14.89 -18.47 5.20
CA VAL A 118 16.03 -19.21 5.74
C VAL A 118 15.54 -20.56 6.24
N GLY A 119 16.02 -21.65 5.64
CA GLY A 119 15.64 -23.00 6.04
C GLY A 119 14.13 -23.29 5.94
N GLY A 120 13.43 -22.66 5.00
CA GLY A 120 11.97 -22.79 4.82
C GLY A 120 11.13 -21.93 5.74
N SER A 121 11.74 -21.13 6.62
CA SER A 121 11.04 -20.19 7.51
C SER A 121 11.24 -18.75 7.05
N PRO A 122 10.18 -17.91 7.00
CA PRO A 122 10.34 -16.50 6.71
C PRO A 122 11.03 -15.81 7.89
N GLN A 123 11.83 -14.79 7.58
CA GLN A 123 12.40 -13.86 8.54
C GLN A 123 12.26 -12.46 7.99
N ALA A 124 12.08 -11.48 8.87
CA ALA A 124 12.04 -10.07 8.52
C ALA A 124 13.00 -9.27 9.40
N ALA A 125 13.51 -8.18 8.85
CA ALA A 125 14.30 -7.19 9.58
C ALA A 125 14.09 -5.82 8.94
N ALA A 126 14.10 -4.77 9.76
CA ALA A 126 14.15 -3.39 9.29
C ALA A 126 15.25 -2.61 9.99
N TYR A 127 15.59 -1.48 9.38
CA TYR A 127 16.43 -0.45 9.96
C TYR A 127 15.89 0.92 9.56
N THR A 128 15.90 1.85 10.50
CA THR A 128 15.60 3.27 10.27
C THR A 128 16.69 4.04 10.99
N GLY A 129 17.54 4.71 10.22
CA GLY A 129 18.61 5.51 10.78
C GLY A 129 18.07 6.73 11.54
N ASN A 130 18.84 7.18 12.53
CA ASN A 130 18.38 8.23 13.45
C ASN A 130 18.26 9.61 12.77
N ASP A 131 18.95 9.80 11.65
CA ASP A 131 18.98 11.05 10.88
C ASP A 131 18.02 11.03 9.67
N CYS A 132 17.19 9.98 9.52
CA CYS A 132 16.03 10.08 8.65
C CYS A 132 15.08 11.20 9.15
N LEU A 133 14.31 11.78 8.24
CA LEU A 133 13.42 12.90 8.58
C LEU A 133 12.11 12.41 9.23
N ASP A 134 11.65 13.14 10.24
CA ASP A 134 10.47 12.79 11.04
C ASP A 134 9.12 13.14 10.35
N TYR A 135 8.03 12.44 10.63
CA TYR A 135 8.00 11.21 11.45
C TYR A 135 8.63 10.03 10.71
N LYS A 136 9.51 9.29 11.39
CA LYS A 136 10.15 8.07 10.88
C LYS A 136 9.92 6.88 11.80
N GLY A 137 9.89 5.69 11.20
CA GLY A 137 9.88 4.46 11.96
C GLY A 137 9.71 3.22 11.10
N HIS A 138 9.64 2.09 11.77
CA HIS A 138 9.32 0.80 11.16
C HIS A 138 8.55 -0.12 12.12
N ARG A 139 7.93 -1.14 11.55
CA ARG A 139 7.27 -2.27 12.23
C ARG A 139 7.79 -3.56 11.60
N VAL A 140 8.03 -4.57 12.43
CA VAL A 140 8.56 -5.87 11.99
C VAL A 140 7.71 -6.97 12.58
N GLY A 141 7.09 -7.76 11.70
CA GLY A 141 6.46 -9.03 12.05
C GLY A 141 7.39 -10.21 11.78
N SER A 142 6.89 -11.42 11.97
CA SER A 142 7.66 -12.64 11.68
C SER A 142 8.02 -12.81 10.21
N ASN A 143 7.18 -12.29 9.31
CA ASN A 143 7.30 -12.47 7.86
C ASN A 143 7.11 -11.17 7.06
N TYR A 144 7.15 -10.01 7.71
CA TYR A 144 7.00 -8.72 7.03
C TYR A 144 7.77 -7.59 7.72
N SER A 145 8.06 -6.55 6.95
CA SER A 145 8.61 -5.29 7.40
C SER A 145 7.84 -4.14 6.77
N ILE A 146 7.46 -3.16 7.59
CA ILE A 146 6.81 -1.91 7.17
C ILE A 146 7.68 -0.77 7.66
N GLN A 147 7.95 0.21 6.81
CA GLN A 147 8.85 1.31 7.14
C GLN A 147 8.42 2.59 6.43
N GLY A 148 8.65 3.71 7.09
CA GLY A 148 8.49 5.01 6.45
C GLY A 148 9.21 6.14 7.17
N ASN A 149 9.38 7.24 6.45
CA ASN A 149 9.98 8.47 6.93
C ASN A 149 9.20 9.67 6.36
N ILE A 150 9.35 10.82 7.02
CA ILE A 150 8.56 12.06 6.86
C ILE A 150 7.06 11.85 6.60
N LEU A 151 6.52 10.97 7.44
CA LEU A 151 5.11 10.65 7.51
C LEU A 151 4.34 11.70 8.33
N LEU A 152 3.02 11.74 8.13
CA LEU A 152 2.11 12.52 8.99
C LEU A 152 2.28 12.18 10.48
N GLY A 153 2.48 10.89 10.77
CA GLY A 153 2.61 10.38 12.12
C GLY A 153 2.75 8.84 12.17
N PRO A 154 2.93 8.26 13.37
CA PRO A 154 3.03 6.81 13.57
C PRO A 154 1.82 6.03 13.05
N GLU A 155 0.64 6.64 13.07
CA GLU A 155 -0.63 6.04 12.68
C GLU A 155 -0.65 5.53 11.24
N VAL A 156 0.18 6.10 10.35
CA VAL A 156 0.35 5.61 8.98
C VAL A 156 0.88 4.18 9.00
N LEU A 157 1.96 3.94 9.75
CA LEU A 157 2.58 2.62 9.85
C LEU A 157 1.68 1.63 10.62
N ASP A 158 1.07 2.09 11.71
CA ASP A 158 0.20 1.26 12.55
C ASP A 158 -1.05 0.82 11.78
N SER A 159 -1.64 1.70 10.97
CA SER A 159 -2.80 1.39 10.12
C SER A 159 -2.44 0.42 9.00
N MET A 160 -1.28 0.60 8.35
CA MET A 160 -0.78 -0.36 7.36
C MET A 160 -0.60 -1.76 7.97
N GLU A 161 0.05 -1.84 9.14
CA GLU A 161 0.29 -3.10 9.85
C GLU A 161 -1.02 -3.77 10.25
N ALA A 162 -1.92 -3.04 10.90
CA ALA A 162 -3.20 -3.56 11.36
C ALA A 162 -4.00 -4.18 10.21
N ARG A 163 -4.04 -3.53 9.04
CA ARG A 163 -4.76 -4.05 7.86
C ARG A 163 -4.06 -5.24 7.21
N PHE A 164 -2.73 -5.27 7.17
CA PHE A 164 -2.00 -6.43 6.66
C PHE A 164 -2.18 -7.68 7.53
N VAL A 165 -2.14 -7.51 8.86
CA VAL A 165 -2.25 -8.61 9.82
C VAL A 165 -3.67 -9.15 9.90
N ARG A 166 -4.68 -8.27 9.84
CA ARG A 166 -6.10 -8.68 9.95
C ARG A 166 -6.70 -9.18 8.64
N SER A 167 -6.03 -8.98 7.51
CA SER A 167 -6.53 -9.42 6.20
C SER A 167 -6.14 -10.88 5.90
N GLY A 168 -7.09 -11.60 5.31
CA GLY A 168 -6.85 -12.90 4.68
C GLY A 168 -6.66 -12.76 3.17
N GLY A 169 -6.65 -13.90 2.47
CA GLY A 169 -6.46 -13.96 1.03
C GLY A 169 -4.99 -14.03 0.61
N SER A 170 -4.75 -13.82 -0.68
CA SER A 170 -3.39 -13.86 -1.25
C SER A 170 -2.49 -12.76 -0.70
N LEU A 171 -1.17 -12.92 -0.84
CA LEU A 171 -0.21 -11.89 -0.41
C LEU A 171 -0.49 -10.54 -1.08
N ALA A 172 -0.85 -10.56 -2.37
CA ALA A 172 -1.22 -9.38 -3.12
C ALA A 172 -2.39 -8.62 -2.48
N CYS A 173 -3.42 -9.32 -2.01
CA CYS A 173 -4.56 -8.72 -1.34
C CYS A 173 -4.18 -8.09 -0.02
N ARG A 174 -3.41 -8.81 0.79
CA ARG A 174 -2.94 -8.32 2.10
C ARG A 174 -2.08 -7.06 1.95
N LEU A 175 -1.22 -7.01 0.93
CA LEU A 175 -0.44 -5.81 0.57
C LEU A 175 -1.34 -4.65 0.14
N MET A 176 -2.35 -4.90 -0.69
CA MET A 176 -3.31 -3.85 -1.10
C MET A 176 -4.10 -3.32 0.11
N TYR A 177 -4.52 -4.20 1.03
CA TYR A 177 -5.16 -3.79 2.30
C TYR A 177 -4.22 -2.93 3.15
N ALA A 178 -2.93 -3.26 3.22
CA ALA A 178 -1.93 -2.45 3.90
C ALA A 178 -1.82 -1.06 3.28
N MET A 179 -1.71 -0.96 1.96
CA MET A 179 -1.67 0.33 1.25
C MET A 179 -2.92 1.18 1.53
N GLN A 180 -4.11 0.58 1.57
CA GLN A 180 -5.33 1.28 1.96
C GLN A 180 -5.28 1.81 3.41
N GLY A 181 -4.41 1.28 4.27
CA GLY A 181 -4.17 1.77 5.62
C GLY A 181 -3.43 3.11 5.65
N ALA A 182 -2.63 3.40 4.63
CA ALA A 182 -1.94 4.67 4.45
C ALA A 182 -2.67 5.63 3.49
N ASN A 183 -3.88 5.29 3.05
CA ASN A 183 -4.68 6.11 2.14
C ASN A 183 -5.36 7.28 2.88
N ILE A 184 -4.54 8.21 3.36
CA ILE A 184 -4.96 9.44 4.01
C ILE A 184 -4.16 10.61 3.43
N VAL A 185 -4.78 11.78 3.36
CA VAL A 185 -4.10 13.00 2.89
C VAL A 185 -2.89 13.30 3.77
N GLY A 186 -1.74 13.51 3.12
CA GLY A 186 -0.49 13.80 3.82
C GLY A 186 0.17 12.60 4.47
N ALA A 187 -0.22 11.35 4.16
CA ALA A 187 0.49 10.17 4.66
C ALA A 187 2.00 10.27 4.44
N ASP A 188 2.40 10.71 3.24
CA ASP A 188 3.65 11.41 2.96
C ASP A 188 3.41 12.91 3.16
N SER A 189 4.03 13.52 4.18
CA SER A 189 3.59 14.83 4.69
C SER A 189 3.74 15.97 3.67
N ARG A 190 4.66 15.84 2.71
CA ARG A 190 4.81 16.81 1.60
C ARG A 190 3.58 16.87 0.70
N CYS A 191 2.84 15.77 0.57
CA CYS A 191 1.66 15.69 -0.29
C CYS A 191 0.38 16.22 0.36
N ALA A 192 0.46 16.71 1.61
CA ALA A 192 -0.68 17.32 2.29
C ALA A 192 -1.27 18.49 1.49
N ALA A 193 -0.42 19.34 0.91
CA ALA A 193 -0.86 20.48 0.08
C ALA A 193 -1.48 20.04 -1.27
N ASN A 194 -1.07 18.87 -1.78
CA ASN A 194 -1.67 18.26 -2.98
C ASN A 194 -3.03 17.60 -2.69
N GLY A 195 -3.40 17.44 -1.41
CA GLY A 195 -4.64 16.78 -1.02
C GLY A 195 -4.63 15.26 -1.25
N THR A 196 -3.46 14.64 -1.32
CA THR A 196 -3.29 13.19 -1.55
C THR A 196 -2.36 12.56 -0.52
N SER A 197 -2.32 11.23 -0.49
CA SER A 197 -1.38 10.46 0.32
C SER A 197 0.05 10.48 -0.23
N SER A 198 0.18 10.56 -1.56
CA SER A 198 1.44 10.45 -2.30
C SER A 198 1.31 10.98 -3.75
N LEU A 199 2.39 10.89 -4.56
CA LEU A 199 2.39 11.11 -6.02
C LEU A 199 2.57 9.83 -6.84
N PHE A 200 2.97 8.73 -6.20
CA PHE A 200 2.96 7.42 -6.83
C PHE A 200 2.63 6.34 -5.82
N ALA A 201 2.18 5.20 -6.33
CA ALA A 201 1.99 3.99 -5.56
C ALA A 201 2.31 2.75 -6.41
N PHE A 202 2.77 1.67 -5.79
CA PHE A 202 3.04 0.40 -6.46
C PHE A 202 2.67 -0.81 -5.61
N LEU A 203 2.48 -1.94 -6.29
CA LEU A 203 2.35 -3.26 -5.70
C LEU A 203 3.01 -4.29 -6.63
N LYS A 204 3.90 -5.11 -6.08
CA LYS A 204 4.68 -6.11 -6.80
C LYS A 204 4.70 -7.42 -6.03
N VAL A 205 4.44 -8.55 -6.69
CA VAL A 205 4.48 -9.89 -6.08
C VAL A 205 5.14 -10.88 -7.02
N THR A 206 6.07 -11.66 -6.50
CA THR A 206 6.72 -12.78 -7.20
C THR A 206 6.31 -14.11 -6.59
N LYS A 207 6.05 -15.11 -7.43
CA LYS A 207 5.97 -16.52 -7.06
C LYS A 207 7.36 -17.16 -7.06
N PRO A 208 7.60 -18.26 -6.33
CA PRO A 208 8.88 -18.97 -6.36
C PRO A 208 9.34 -19.39 -7.77
N SER A 209 8.39 -19.67 -8.67
CA SER A 209 8.64 -20.08 -10.05
C SER A 209 8.91 -18.93 -11.03
N ASP A 210 8.77 -17.68 -10.60
CA ASP A 210 8.92 -16.53 -11.49
C ASP A 210 10.37 -16.34 -11.92
N VAL A 211 10.54 -15.86 -13.16
CA VAL A 211 11.85 -15.39 -13.63
C VAL A 211 12.18 -14.07 -12.92
N ILE A 212 13.44 -13.91 -12.52
CA ILE A 212 13.93 -12.67 -11.92
C ILE A 212 13.54 -11.46 -12.79
N ASN A 213 13.06 -10.40 -12.15
CA ASN A 213 12.53 -9.17 -12.78
C ASN A 213 11.28 -9.34 -13.66
N LYS A 214 10.62 -10.50 -13.64
CA LYS A 214 9.32 -10.74 -14.29
C LYS A 214 8.29 -11.23 -13.27
N PRO A 215 7.87 -10.37 -12.33
CA PRO A 215 6.96 -10.75 -11.27
C PRO A 215 5.58 -11.12 -11.81
N TYR A 216 4.91 -12.08 -11.16
CA TYR A 216 3.52 -12.43 -11.37
C TYR A 216 2.58 -11.21 -11.33
N ILE A 217 2.81 -10.27 -10.39
CA ILE A 217 2.08 -9.00 -10.29
C ILE A 217 3.07 -7.84 -10.27
N SER A 218 2.84 -6.83 -11.10
CA SER A 218 3.55 -5.54 -11.07
C SER A 218 2.62 -4.42 -11.49
N LEU A 219 2.04 -3.75 -10.51
CA LEU A 219 1.14 -2.62 -10.68
C LEU A 219 1.80 -1.35 -10.19
N GLY A 220 1.54 -0.23 -10.87
CA GLY A 220 2.13 1.04 -10.54
C GLY A 220 1.34 2.20 -11.12
N VAL A 221 1.18 3.25 -10.32
CA VAL A 221 0.57 4.51 -10.73
C VAL A 221 1.54 5.64 -10.45
N LYS A 222 1.64 6.59 -11.37
CA LYS A 222 2.30 7.88 -11.19
C LYS A 222 1.27 8.98 -11.46
N THR A 223 1.30 10.03 -10.65
CA THR A 223 0.49 11.23 -10.83
C THR A 223 1.42 12.44 -10.88
N ALA A 224 1.04 13.47 -11.63
CA ALA A 224 1.75 14.75 -11.58
C ALA A 224 1.41 15.47 -10.27
N ASP A 225 2.34 16.29 -9.79
CA ASP A 225 2.07 17.21 -8.70
C ASP A 225 0.94 18.19 -9.08
N GLY A 226 0.05 18.47 -8.14
CA GLY A 226 -1.16 19.28 -8.36
C GLY A 226 -2.29 18.59 -9.12
N ALA A 227 -2.16 17.31 -9.51
CA ALA A 227 -3.20 16.61 -10.28
C ALA A 227 -4.47 16.30 -9.45
N GLY A 228 -4.38 16.30 -8.11
CA GLY A 228 -5.49 15.94 -7.22
C GLY A 228 -5.99 14.50 -7.39
N ILE A 229 -5.15 13.61 -7.95
CA ILE A 229 -5.46 12.19 -8.14
C ILE A 229 -4.79 11.40 -7.02
N GLU A 230 -5.57 10.70 -6.20
CA GLU A 230 -5.06 9.81 -5.16
C GLU A 230 -4.42 8.55 -5.79
N PRO A 231 -3.09 8.33 -5.66
CA PRO A 231 -2.42 7.20 -6.29
C PRO A 231 -2.83 5.84 -5.73
N ILE A 232 -3.17 5.74 -4.43
CA ILE A 232 -3.57 4.47 -3.82
C ILE A 232 -4.96 4.03 -4.31
N ASP A 233 -5.90 4.97 -4.50
CA ASP A 233 -7.19 4.71 -5.13
C ASP A 233 -7.03 4.27 -6.59
N SER A 234 -6.10 4.90 -7.30
CA SER A 234 -5.80 4.53 -8.69
C SER A 234 -5.13 3.16 -8.79
N LEU A 235 -4.25 2.84 -7.83
CA LEU A 235 -3.64 1.51 -7.71
C LEU A 235 -4.70 0.44 -7.41
N GLN A 236 -5.67 0.74 -6.54
CA GLN A 236 -6.81 -0.15 -6.28
C GLN A 236 -7.62 -0.43 -7.54
N LYS A 237 -7.90 0.57 -8.38
CA LYS A 237 -8.59 0.35 -9.66
C LYS A 237 -7.80 -0.59 -10.59
N LEU A 238 -6.48 -0.42 -10.68
CA LEU A 238 -5.63 -1.35 -11.45
C LEU A 238 -5.64 -2.75 -10.85
N PHE A 239 -5.62 -2.84 -9.52
CA PHE A 239 -5.69 -4.09 -8.79
C PHE A 239 -7.01 -4.83 -9.07
N ASP A 240 -8.14 -4.14 -9.02
CA ASP A 240 -9.46 -4.72 -9.30
C ASP A 240 -9.57 -5.24 -10.75
N ILE A 241 -9.03 -4.48 -11.70
CA ILE A 241 -9.01 -4.86 -13.13
C ILE A 241 -8.10 -6.07 -13.39
N SER A 242 -7.06 -6.27 -12.58
CA SER A 242 -6.14 -7.41 -12.73
C SER A 242 -6.77 -8.78 -12.41
N GLY A 243 -7.99 -8.80 -11.85
CA GLY A 243 -8.74 -10.02 -11.56
C GLY A 243 -8.20 -10.82 -10.37
N ILE A 244 -7.32 -10.23 -9.54
CA ILE A 244 -6.85 -10.84 -8.31
C ILE A 244 -8.04 -11.00 -7.34
N ASN A 245 -8.40 -12.25 -7.05
CA ASN A 245 -9.49 -12.54 -6.13
C ASN A 245 -8.97 -12.53 -4.69
N CYS A 246 -9.41 -11.56 -3.91
CA CYS A 246 -9.05 -11.48 -2.49
C CYS A 246 -9.83 -12.40 -1.57
N GLY A 247 -10.72 -13.23 -2.12
CA GLY A 247 -11.39 -14.28 -1.37
C GLY A 247 -12.03 -13.72 -0.11
N LEU A 248 -13.16 -13.01 -0.28
CA LEU A 248 -14.10 -12.94 0.83
C LEU A 248 -14.51 -14.39 1.12
N SER A 249 -13.96 -14.99 2.18
CA SER A 249 -14.49 -16.23 2.76
C SER A 249 -15.84 -15.92 3.41
N GLY A 250 -16.83 -15.65 2.57
CA GLY A 250 -18.21 -16.03 2.79
C GLY A 250 -18.55 -16.90 1.59
N ASN A 251 -19.12 -18.08 1.82
CA ASN A 251 -19.66 -18.93 0.77
C ASN A 251 -20.55 -18.08 -0.16
N GLN A 252 -19.97 -17.60 -1.26
CA GLN A 252 -20.73 -17.33 -2.46
C GLN A 252 -20.93 -18.70 -3.07
N GLU A 253 -22.07 -19.34 -2.76
CA GLU A 253 -22.69 -20.12 -3.80
C GLU A 253 -22.82 -19.19 -5.01
N LEU A 254 -21.94 -19.42 -5.99
CA LEU A 254 -21.98 -18.79 -7.29
C LEU A 254 -23.33 -19.13 -7.93
N SER A 255 -24.35 -18.31 -7.67
CA SER A 255 -25.43 -18.15 -8.62
C SER A 255 -24.89 -17.28 -9.75
N LYS A 256 -24.73 -17.88 -10.92
CA LYS A 256 -24.18 -17.29 -12.16
C LYS A 256 -24.98 -16.09 -12.72
N HIS A 257 -25.89 -15.51 -11.94
CA HIS A 257 -26.88 -14.49 -12.34
C HIS A 257 -27.09 -13.39 -11.28
N GLN A 258 -26.09 -13.11 -10.44
CA GLN A 258 -26.24 -12.07 -9.42
C GLN A 258 -26.20 -10.67 -10.05
N ARG A 259 -27.41 -10.10 -10.25
CA ARG A 259 -27.65 -8.77 -10.82
C ARG A 259 -27.25 -7.61 -9.89
N ILE A 260 -26.93 -7.93 -8.63
CA ILE A 260 -26.51 -6.99 -7.60
C ILE A 260 -25.18 -7.48 -7.03
N ARG A 261 -24.16 -6.60 -7.05
CA ARG A 261 -22.83 -6.88 -6.52
C ARG A 261 -22.52 -5.92 -5.39
N LEU A 262 -22.09 -6.46 -4.25
CA LEU A 262 -21.63 -5.66 -3.12
C LEU A 262 -20.21 -5.14 -3.39
N GLN A 263 -20.01 -3.84 -3.25
CA GLN A 263 -18.73 -3.17 -3.24
C GLN A 263 -18.44 -2.63 -1.84
N VAL A 264 -17.63 -3.37 -1.08
CA VAL A 264 -17.23 -2.96 0.27
C VAL A 264 -15.94 -2.14 0.21
N ASN A 265 -16.02 -0.89 0.64
CA ASN A 265 -14.86 -0.06 0.95
C ASN A 265 -14.80 0.16 2.47
N PRO A 266 -13.82 -0.43 3.18
CA PRO A 266 -13.74 -0.39 4.64
C PRO A 266 -13.45 1.01 5.23
N ILE A 267 -13.11 2.01 4.40
CA ILE A 267 -12.81 3.38 4.82
C ILE A 267 -14.08 4.25 4.86
N LYS A 268 -15.12 3.87 4.13
CA LYS A 268 -16.30 4.71 3.93
C LYS A 268 -17.41 4.32 4.91
N ASN A 269 -18.15 5.32 5.40
CA ASN A 269 -19.31 5.13 6.28
C ASN A 269 -20.59 4.72 5.51
N TYR A 270 -20.44 4.15 4.33
CA TYR A 270 -21.54 3.66 3.51
C TYR A 270 -21.18 2.33 2.87
N ILE A 271 -22.20 1.54 2.59
CA ILE A 271 -22.12 0.27 1.87
C ILE A 271 -22.58 0.53 0.45
N GLU A 272 -21.79 0.16 -0.55
CA GLU A 272 -22.09 0.42 -1.96
C GLU A 272 -22.45 -0.88 -2.69
N PHE A 273 -23.44 -0.80 -3.58
CA PHE A 273 -23.85 -1.88 -4.46
C PHE A 273 -23.83 -1.40 -5.90
N ILE A 274 -23.37 -2.29 -6.79
CA ILE A 274 -23.50 -2.14 -8.24
C ILE A 274 -24.67 -3.02 -8.68
N CYS A 275 -25.70 -2.37 -9.21
CA CYS A 275 -26.91 -2.97 -9.74
C CYS A 275 -26.90 -2.94 -11.28
N GLU A 276 -27.42 -3.98 -11.93
CA GLU A 276 -27.70 -3.92 -13.38
C GLU A 276 -28.70 -2.80 -13.70
N LYS A 277 -28.60 -2.22 -14.90
CA LYS A 277 -29.35 -1.01 -15.30
C LYS A 277 -30.87 -1.18 -15.34
N ASP A 278 -31.33 -2.42 -15.41
CA ASP A 278 -32.73 -2.83 -15.52
C ASP A 278 -33.32 -3.34 -14.18
N LEU A 279 -32.60 -3.16 -13.06
CA LEU A 279 -33.14 -3.35 -11.71
C LEU A 279 -34.02 -2.16 -11.32
N ASP A 280 -35.23 -2.45 -10.84
CA ASP A 280 -36.10 -1.42 -10.28
C ASP A 280 -35.71 -1.15 -8.83
N MET A 281 -34.74 -0.26 -8.66
CA MET A 281 -34.21 0.11 -7.34
C MET A 281 -35.22 0.89 -6.47
N ASN A 282 -36.26 1.49 -7.07
CA ASN A 282 -37.27 2.26 -6.32
C ASN A 282 -38.23 1.36 -5.53
N SER A 283 -38.45 0.12 -5.99
CA SER A 283 -39.29 -0.87 -5.31
C SER A 283 -38.48 -1.87 -4.48
N MET A 284 -37.17 -1.69 -4.38
CA MET A 284 -36.29 -2.59 -3.64
C MET A 284 -36.43 -2.37 -2.14
N LYS A 285 -36.77 -3.43 -1.40
CA LYS A 285 -36.75 -3.43 0.05
C LYS A 285 -35.35 -3.79 0.55
N ILE A 286 -34.84 -3.00 1.48
CA ILE A 286 -33.48 -3.13 2.01
C ILE A 286 -33.57 -3.32 3.51
N GLU A 287 -33.01 -4.42 4.01
CA GLU A 287 -32.93 -4.72 5.43
C GLU A 287 -31.47 -4.94 5.81
N LEU A 288 -31.00 -4.26 6.86
CA LEU A 288 -29.70 -4.50 7.47
C LEU A 288 -29.97 -5.05 8.88
N SER A 289 -29.34 -6.16 9.23
CA SER A 289 -29.50 -6.80 10.54
C SER A 289 -28.17 -7.26 11.11
N ASP A 290 -28.04 -7.32 12.43
CA ASP A 290 -26.89 -7.96 13.08
C ASP A 290 -27.04 -9.50 13.12
N LEU A 291 -26.04 -10.20 13.66
CA LEU A 291 -26.09 -11.68 13.79
C LEU A 291 -27.21 -12.21 14.69
N GLN A 292 -27.80 -11.36 15.53
CA GLN A 292 -28.91 -11.71 16.41
C GLN A 292 -30.26 -11.46 15.73
N GLY A 293 -30.25 -10.99 14.47
CA GLY A 293 -31.44 -10.67 13.69
C GLY A 293 -32.06 -9.31 14.04
N LYS A 294 -31.35 -8.46 14.80
CA LYS A 294 -31.83 -7.12 15.12
C LYS A 294 -31.64 -6.21 13.92
N ASN A 295 -32.74 -5.63 13.43
CA ASN A 295 -32.70 -4.67 12.34
C ASN A 295 -31.96 -3.38 12.75
N ILE A 296 -31.02 -2.97 11.91
CA ILE A 296 -30.28 -1.71 11.97
C ILE A 296 -30.97 -0.72 11.05
N LEU A 297 -31.25 0.47 11.58
CA LEU A 297 -31.90 1.53 10.82
C LEU A 297 -30.97 2.09 9.75
N LEU A 298 -31.53 2.35 8.57
CA LEU A 298 -30.84 3.04 7.50
C LEU A 298 -31.03 4.54 7.68
N GLN A 299 -29.93 5.29 7.74
CA GLN A 299 -29.96 6.74 7.88
C GLN A 299 -30.24 7.42 6.55
N ARG A 300 -29.65 6.91 5.47
CA ARG A 300 -29.82 7.45 4.12
C ARG A 300 -29.63 6.37 3.06
N LEU A 301 -30.39 6.49 1.98
CA LEU A 301 -30.20 5.77 0.74
C LEU A 301 -29.85 6.78 -0.36
N GLU A 302 -28.78 6.54 -1.11
CA GLU A 302 -28.38 7.38 -2.23
C GLU A 302 -28.30 6.53 -3.49
N GLN A 303 -28.98 6.96 -4.55
CA GLN A 303 -29.01 6.24 -5.82
C GLN A 303 -28.45 7.14 -6.93
N GLN A 304 -27.50 6.60 -7.69
CA GLN A 304 -26.93 7.29 -8.85
C GLN A 304 -26.66 6.29 -9.97
N GLY A 305 -27.55 6.25 -10.97
CA GLY A 305 -27.44 5.30 -12.09
C GLY A 305 -27.49 3.85 -11.59
N SER A 306 -26.46 3.07 -11.88
CA SER A 306 -26.31 1.67 -11.44
C SER A 306 -25.79 1.53 -10.00
N ILE A 307 -25.56 2.63 -9.28
CA ILE A 307 -24.98 2.61 -7.95
C ILE A 307 -26.07 2.86 -6.91
N LEU A 308 -26.15 1.96 -5.93
CA LEU A 308 -26.96 2.10 -4.73
C LEU A 308 -26.04 2.17 -3.51
N ARG A 309 -26.12 3.27 -2.75
CA ARG A 309 -25.39 3.43 -1.48
C ARG A 309 -26.35 3.41 -0.31
N ILE A 310 -25.98 2.62 0.69
CA ILE A 310 -26.67 2.51 1.97
C ILE A 310 -25.79 3.15 3.03
N VAL A 311 -26.30 4.17 3.71
CA VAL A 311 -25.68 4.76 4.89
C VAL A 311 -26.42 4.21 6.11
N PRO A 312 -25.86 3.25 6.85
CA PRO A 312 -26.48 2.76 8.07
C PRO A 312 -26.41 3.82 9.17
N SER A 313 -27.28 3.73 10.18
CA SER A 313 -27.06 4.40 11.47
C SER A 313 -25.74 3.93 12.10
N VAL A 314 -25.39 4.44 13.28
CA VAL A 314 -24.22 3.96 14.04
C VAL A 314 -24.22 2.43 14.07
N ILE A 315 -23.17 1.84 13.50
CA ILE A 315 -22.91 0.41 13.47
C ILE A 315 -21.62 0.16 14.25
N GLU A 316 -21.73 -0.67 15.27
CA GLU A 316 -20.59 -1.14 16.04
C GLU A 316 -19.73 -2.10 15.20
N PRO A 317 -18.47 -2.33 15.59
CA PRO A 317 -17.68 -3.41 15.03
C PRO A 317 -18.42 -4.75 15.19
N GLY A 318 -18.58 -5.48 14.10
CA GLY A 318 -19.38 -6.70 14.10
C GLY A 318 -19.77 -7.21 12.72
N PHE A 319 -20.50 -8.32 12.72
CA PHE A 319 -21.05 -8.93 11.51
C PHE A 319 -22.48 -8.47 11.29
N TYR A 320 -22.79 -8.16 10.04
CA TYR A 320 -24.14 -7.79 9.64
C TYR A 320 -24.56 -8.54 8.38
N LEU A 321 -25.87 -8.73 8.24
CA LEU A 321 -26.53 -9.29 7.08
C LEU A 321 -27.37 -8.19 6.41
N ILE A 322 -27.15 -7.98 5.12
CA ILE A 322 -27.94 -7.10 4.27
C ILE A 322 -28.79 -7.96 3.37
N THR A 323 -30.09 -7.71 3.36
CA THR A 323 -31.04 -8.37 2.49
C THR A 323 -31.65 -7.32 1.56
N LEU A 324 -31.49 -7.53 0.26
CA LEU A 324 -32.09 -6.74 -0.81
C LEU A 324 -33.18 -7.57 -1.47
N GLN A 325 -34.43 -7.13 -1.38
CA GLN A 325 -35.58 -7.80 -1.98
C GLN A 325 -36.14 -6.95 -3.13
N GLU A 326 -36.13 -7.52 -4.34
CA GLU A 326 -36.76 -6.98 -5.54
C GLU A 326 -37.90 -7.94 -5.92
N LYS A 327 -39.16 -7.52 -5.70
CA LYS A 327 -40.36 -8.37 -5.93
C LYS A 327 -40.22 -9.73 -5.19
N ASP A 328 -40.16 -10.83 -5.93
CA ASP A 328 -40.03 -12.20 -5.40
C ASP A 328 -38.57 -12.66 -5.23
N ARG A 329 -37.59 -11.81 -5.57
CA ARG A 329 -36.16 -12.16 -5.50
C ARG A 329 -35.51 -11.53 -4.29
N VAL A 330 -34.78 -12.35 -3.55
CA VAL A 330 -34.03 -11.93 -2.36
C VAL A 330 -32.54 -12.17 -2.61
N SER A 331 -31.74 -11.14 -2.41
CA SER A 331 -30.27 -11.21 -2.42
C SER A 331 -29.75 -10.86 -1.03
N SER A 332 -28.94 -11.74 -0.45
CA SER A 332 -28.38 -11.52 0.88
C SER A 332 -26.86 -11.39 0.83
N PHE A 333 -26.32 -10.45 1.59
CA PHE A 333 -24.91 -10.12 1.65
C PHE A 333 -24.46 -10.04 3.10
N LYS A 334 -23.36 -10.69 3.43
CA LYS A 334 -22.74 -10.60 4.76
C LYS A 334 -21.63 -9.55 4.72
N ILE A 335 -21.64 -8.63 5.68
CA ILE A 335 -20.60 -7.60 5.83
C ILE A 335 -19.98 -7.66 7.23
N ILE A 336 -18.76 -7.14 7.34
CA ILE A 336 -18.03 -7.02 8.60
C ILE A 336 -17.65 -5.55 8.76
N LYS A 337 -18.12 -4.91 9.83
CA LYS A 337 -17.63 -3.59 10.26
C LYS A 337 -16.50 -3.83 11.26
N GLN A 338 -15.33 -3.22 11.03
CA GLN A 338 -14.16 -3.32 11.90
C GLN A 338 -14.13 -2.19 12.92
#